data_AF-A0A7K3E4A4-F1
#
_entry.id   AF-A0A7K3E4A4-F1
#
_cell.length_a   1.000
_cell.length_b   1.000
_cell.length_c   1.000
_cell.angle_alpha   90.00
_cell.angle_beta   90.00
_cell.angle_gamma   90.00
#
_symmetry.space_group_name_H-M   'P 1'
#
loop_
_entity.id
_entity.type
_entity.pdbx_description
1 polymer ?
#
loop_
_entity_poly.entity_id
_entity_poly.type
_entity_poly.pdbx_seq_one_letter_code
_entity_poly.pdbx_strand_id
1 'polypeptide(L)'
;MSLPSVNSPTRWLRHHSYELKLDVNDGATAFARDTKFPWTAGLAESTCTFFRSHDFPTGHMTHWNHSLRIDPASTATDRADATFSIVY
;
A
#
# COMPACT_ATOMS: atom_id res chain seq x y z
N MET A 1 7.36 1.67 5.93
CA MET A 1 6.99 3.01 6.43
C MET A 1 5.48 3.09 6.63
N SER A 2 4.95 4.08 7.35
CA SER A 2 3.50 4.39 7.42
C SER A 2 3.17 5.70 6.69
N LEU A 3 1.97 5.81 6.14
CA LEU A 3 1.52 6.95 5.32
C LEU A 3 0.38 7.71 6.04
N PRO A 4 0.67 8.80 6.78
CA PRO A 4 -0.36 9.62 7.40
C PRO A 4 -1.08 10.49 6.37
N SER A 5 -2.37 10.75 6.60
CA SER A 5 -3.09 11.74 5.79
C SER A 5 -2.71 13.16 6.20
N VAL A 6 -2.44 14.02 5.21
CA VAL A 6 -2.16 15.44 5.42
C VAL A 6 -3.42 16.20 5.85
N ASN A 7 -4.58 15.88 5.25
CA ASN A 7 -5.84 16.57 5.55
C ASN A 7 -6.59 15.99 6.76
N SER A 8 -6.16 14.82 7.25
CA SER A 8 -6.77 14.11 8.37
C SER A 8 -5.65 13.56 9.26
N PRO A 9 -5.03 14.40 10.11
CA PRO A 9 -3.80 14.05 10.84
C PRO A 9 -3.92 12.87 11.79
N THR A 10 -5.14 12.49 12.16
CA THR A 10 -5.46 11.32 12.99
C THR A 10 -5.67 10.04 12.20
N ARG A 11 -5.48 10.05 10.88
CA ARG A 11 -5.72 8.91 9.99
C ARG A 11 -4.47 8.49 9.24
N TRP A 12 -4.32 7.19 9.08
CA TRP A 12 -3.23 6.56 8.33
C TRP A 12 -3.81 5.61 7.28
N LEU A 13 -3.08 5.46 6.18
CA LEU A 13 -3.37 4.40 5.22
C LEU A 13 -3.13 3.05 5.90
N ARG A 14 -4.15 2.18 5.88
CA ARG A 14 -4.15 0.84 6.49
C ARG A 14 -4.68 -0.16 5.47
N HIS A 15 -4.07 -1.34 5.37
CA HIS A 15 -4.72 -2.46 4.69
C HIS A 15 -5.63 -3.23 5.65
N HIS A 16 -6.84 -3.57 5.24
CA HIS A 16 -7.75 -4.38 6.03
C HIS A 16 -8.62 -5.21 5.10
N SER A 17 -8.65 -6.53 5.29
CA SER A 17 -9.38 -7.45 4.39
C SER A 17 -9.01 -7.25 2.91
N TYR A 18 -7.72 -7.04 2.63
CA TYR A 18 -7.14 -6.76 1.30
C TYR A 18 -7.51 -5.40 0.68
N GLU A 19 -8.23 -4.53 1.38
CA GLU A 19 -8.55 -3.19 0.91
C GLU A 19 -7.72 -2.14 1.63
N LEU A 20 -7.32 -1.09 0.91
CA LEU A 20 -6.62 0.06 1.49
C LEU A 20 -7.62 1.15 1.84
N LYS A 21 -7.59 1.57 3.10
CA LYS A 21 -8.48 2.59 3.65
C LYS A 21 -7.74 3.56 4.57
N LEU A 22 -8.30 4.75 4.74
CA LEU A 22 -7.84 5.71 5.75
C LEU A 22 -8.55 5.46 7.07
N ASP A 23 -7.80 5.04 8.08
CA ASP A 23 -8.37 4.65 9.37
C ASP A 23 -7.62 5.29 10.55
N VAL A 24 -8.31 5.39 11.69
CA VAL A 24 -7.76 5.95 12.92
C VAL A 24 -7.05 4.84 13.70
N ASN A 25 -5.93 5.17 14.32
CA ASN A 25 -5.22 4.21 15.18
C ASN A 25 -6.09 3.83 16.38
N ASP A 26 -6.50 2.56 16.41
CA ASP A 26 -7.33 1.95 17.46
C ASP A 26 -6.49 1.39 18.63
N GLY A 27 -5.16 1.51 18.56
CA GLY A 27 -4.22 0.97 19.54
C GLY A 27 -3.97 -0.53 19.39
N ALA A 28 -4.60 -1.21 18.42
CA ALA A 28 -4.40 -2.63 18.18
C ALA A 28 -3.01 -2.88 17.56
N THR A 29 -2.38 -3.99 17.97
CA THR A 29 -1.11 -4.42 17.35
C THR A 29 -1.28 -4.76 15.87
N ALA A 30 -2.48 -5.12 15.43
CA ALA A 30 -2.81 -5.32 14.01
C ALA A 30 -2.74 -3.99 13.24
N PHE A 31 -3.25 -2.88 13.78
CA PHE A 31 -3.18 -1.57 13.14
C PHE A 31 -1.73 -1.16 12.86
N ALA A 32 -0.85 -1.36 13.84
CA ALA A 32 0.56 -1.02 13.71
C ALA A 32 1.27 -1.81 12.61
N ARG A 33 0.76 -2.98 12.23
CA ARG A 33 1.31 -3.83 11.17
C ARG A 33 0.66 -3.56 9.81
N ASP A 34 -0.67 -3.43 9.80
CA ASP A 34 -1.48 -3.14 8.61
C ASP A 34 -1.15 -1.78 7.96
N THR A 35 -0.54 -0.87 8.72
CA THR A 35 -0.10 0.46 8.25
C THR A 35 1.35 0.48 7.78
N LYS A 36 2.04 -0.65 7.77
CA LYS A 36 3.45 -0.73 7.34
C LYS A 36 3.53 -1.17 5.89
N PHE A 37 4.02 -0.26 5.07
CA PHE A 37 4.33 -0.46 3.66
C PHE A 37 5.84 -0.26 3.45
N PRO A 38 6.66 -1.31 3.56
CA PRO A 38 8.00 -1.28 2.99
C PRO A 38 7.91 -1.04 1.47
N TRP A 39 8.81 -0.21 0.94
CA TRP A 39 8.89 0.03 -0.49
C TRP A 39 10.19 -0.48 -1.09
N THR A 40 10.13 -0.79 -2.37
CA THR A 40 11.28 -1.14 -3.21
C THR A 40 11.20 -0.36 -4.52
N ALA A 41 12.24 -0.48 -5.36
CA ALA A 41 12.16 -0.03 -6.75
C ALA A 41 10.97 -0.70 -7.46
N GLY A 42 10.34 0.03 -8.37
CA GLY A 42 9.18 -0.42 -9.15
C GLY A 42 9.47 -1.68 -9.95
N LEU A 43 8.50 -2.59 -10.00
CA LEU A 43 8.62 -3.84 -10.77
C LEU A 43 8.40 -3.64 -12.27
N ALA A 44 7.66 -2.60 -12.67
CA ALA A 44 7.48 -2.21 -14.07
C ALA A 44 8.51 -1.15 -14.51
N GLU A 45 8.81 -0.19 -13.62
CA GLU A 45 9.71 0.93 -13.89
C GLU A 45 10.59 1.18 -12.65
N SER A 46 11.91 1.09 -12.79
CA SER A 46 12.85 1.15 -11.65
C SER A 46 12.94 2.53 -10.98
N THR A 47 12.50 3.58 -11.68
CA THR A 47 12.39 4.96 -11.17
C THR A 47 11.13 5.20 -10.33
N CYS A 48 10.17 4.29 -10.42
CA CYS A 48 8.93 4.32 -9.64
C CYS A 48 9.06 3.49 -8.36
N THR A 49 8.03 3.53 -7.53
CA THR A 49 7.98 2.88 -6.22
C THR A 49 6.98 1.74 -6.21
N PHE A 50 7.37 0.62 -5.61
CA PHE A 50 6.51 -0.53 -5.35
C PHE A 50 6.31 -0.69 -3.84
N PHE A 51 5.07 -0.70 -3.37
CA PHE A 51 4.76 -0.81 -1.94
C PHE A 51 4.30 -2.23 -1.60
N ARG A 52 5.09 -2.94 -0.80
CA ARG A 52 4.75 -4.28 -0.30
C ARG A 52 4.00 -4.16 1.03
N SER A 53 3.06 -5.06 1.31
CA SER A 53 2.51 -5.20 2.66
C SER A 53 3.58 -5.80 3.60
N HIS A 54 3.60 -5.35 4.85
CA HIS A 54 4.48 -5.93 5.86
C HIS A 54 4.00 -7.32 6.30
N ASP A 55 2.70 -7.49 6.49
CA ASP A 55 2.10 -8.73 7.01
C ASP A 55 1.78 -9.75 5.91
N PHE A 56 1.67 -9.31 4.66
CA PHE A 56 1.43 -10.17 3.49
C PHE A 56 2.63 -10.13 2.55
N PRO A 57 3.61 -11.04 2.70
CA PRO A 57 4.86 -11.03 1.95
C PRO A 57 4.67 -11.11 0.42
N THR A 58 3.60 -11.71 -0.06
CA THR A 58 3.30 -11.80 -1.50
C THR A 58 2.42 -10.65 -1.99
N GLY A 59 1.77 -9.94 -1.07
CA GLY A 59 0.82 -8.87 -1.38
C GLY A 59 1.48 -7.50 -1.46
N HIS A 60 0.97 -6.68 -2.37
CA HIS A 60 1.43 -5.31 -2.57
C HIS A 60 0.27 -4.42 -2.95
N MET A 61 0.50 -3.13 -2.75
CA MET A 61 -0.42 -2.09 -3.13
C MET A 61 -0.64 -2.14 -4.63
N THR A 62 -1.89 -2.32 -5.04
CA THR A 62 -2.31 -2.27 -6.43
C THR A 62 -3.56 -1.42 -6.56
N HIS A 63 -3.76 -0.87 -7.75
CA HIS A 63 -5.00 -0.26 -8.15
C HIS A 63 -5.86 -1.28 -8.91
N TRP A 64 -7.14 -1.38 -8.54
CA TRP A 64 -8.13 -2.20 -9.25
C TRP A 64 -9.48 -1.50 -9.26
N ASN A 65 -10.03 -1.21 -10.45
CA ASN A 65 -11.34 -0.57 -10.63
C ASN A 65 -11.56 0.65 -9.71
N HIS A 66 -10.60 1.59 -9.67
CA HIS A 66 -10.62 2.79 -8.83
C HIS A 66 -10.50 2.57 -7.32
N SER A 67 -10.28 1.33 -6.88
CA SER A 67 -9.99 0.98 -5.49
C SER A 67 -8.53 0.61 -5.32
N LEU A 68 -7.96 0.95 -4.16
CA LEU A 68 -6.63 0.50 -3.76
C LEU A 68 -6.74 -0.78 -2.93
N ARG A 69 -5.90 -1.77 -3.25
CA ARG A 69 -5.95 -3.11 -2.65
C ARG A 69 -4.56 -3.67 -2.37
N ILE A 70 -4.50 -4.72 -1.56
CA ILE A 70 -3.32 -5.58 -1.40
C ILE A 70 -3.60 -6.91 -2.09
N ASP A 71 -2.97 -7.12 -3.24
CA ASP A 71 -3.10 -8.33 -4.04
C ASP A 71 -1.71 -8.77 -4.53
N PRO A 72 -1.53 -10.04 -4.95
CA PRO A 72 -0.33 -10.50 -5.63
C PRO A 72 -0.30 -10.03 -7.09
N ALA A 73 0.91 -9.95 -7.66
CA ALA A 73 1.18 -9.54 -9.04
C ALA A 73 1.91 -10.67 -9.71
N SER A 74 1.27 -11.18 -10.74
CA SER A 74 1.76 -12.27 -11.57
C SER A 74 1.97 -11.80 -13.01
N THR A 75 1.09 -10.92 -13.49
CA THR A 75 1.09 -10.41 -14.85
C THR A 75 1.87 -9.09 -14.99
N ALA A 76 2.13 -8.68 -16.22
CA ALA A 76 2.73 -7.38 -16.50
C ALA A 76 1.79 -6.22 -16.10
N THR A 77 0.48 -6.40 -16.29
CA THR A 77 -0.55 -5.44 -15.88
C THR A 77 -0.56 -5.27 -14.37
N ASP A 78 -0.56 -6.37 -13.60
CA ASP A 78 -0.54 -6.30 -12.14
C ASP A 78 0.69 -5.52 -11.62
N ARG A 79 1.85 -5.74 -12.26
CA ARG A 79 3.09 -5.01 -11.92
C ARG A 79 2.98 -3.52 -12.26
N ALA A 80 2.31 -3.17 -13.35
CA ALA A 80 2.07 -1.78 -13.72
C ALA A 80 1.10 -1.10 -12.76
N ASP A 81 -0.02 -1.75 -12.42
CA ASP A 81 -1.04 -1.24 -11.47
C ASP A 81 -0.49 -1.11 -10.04
N ALA A 82 0.57 -1.86 -9.72
CA ALA A 82 1.27 -1.80 -8.44
C ALA A 82 2.50 -0.88 -8.43
N THR A 83 2.74 -0.13 -9.51
CA THR A 83 3.88 0.79 -9.64
C THR A 83 3.40 2.24 -9.53
N PHE A 84 3.93 2.99 -8.55
CA PHE A 84 3.50 4.35 -8.24
C PHE A 84 4.65 5.36 -8.42
N SER A 85 4.35 6.52 -8.99
CA SER A 85 5.27 7.67 -8.98
C SER A 85 5.06 8.49 -7.72
N ILE A 86 6.14 8.76 -6.97
CA ILE A 86 6.11 9.68 -5.82
C ILE A 86 6.30 11.10 -6.34
N VAL A 87 5.36 11.98 -6.00
CA VAL A 87 5.41 13.41 -6.29
C VAL A 87 5.37 14.19 -4.97
N TYR A 88 6.12 15.28 -4.89
CA TYR A 88 6.26 16.14 -3.70
C TYR A 88 5.61 17.49 -3.91
#